data_AF-A0A6I3EZ46-F1
#
_entry.id   AF-A0A6I3EZ46-F1
#
_cell.length_a   1.000
_cell.length_b   1.000
_cell.length_c   1.000
_cell.angle_alpha   90.00
_cell.angle_beta   90.00
_cell.angle_gamma   90.00
#
_symmetry.space_group_name_H-M   'P 1'
#
loop_
_entity.id
_entity.type
_entity.pdbx_description
1 polymer ?
#
loop_
_entity_poly.entity_id
_entity_poly.type
_entity_poly.pdbx_seq_one_letter_code
_entity_poly.pdbx_strand_id
1 'polypeptide(L)'
;MRLHHLLLGTCALAAGTISVVGVVTAADRQHASPAPALAAQAEVAPALAPQPGQTLTVHVPPTALVRVDAHGAVTAAATNTGAAPQPGDDVYLFHPDGTITHASDFDLGAVTWIGDFSHPGVYQQQK
;
A
#
# COMPACT_ATOMS: atom_id res chain seq x y z
N MET A 1 -19.28 2.32 23.19
CA MET A 1 -18.37 1.93 22.10
C MET A 1 -18.32 3.06 21.10
N ARG A 2 -17.23 3.85 21.08
CA ARG A 2 -17.02 4.92 20.10
C ARG A 2 -15.88 4.49 19.17
N LEU A 3 -16.24 4.19 17.92
CA LEU A 3 -15.31 4.00 16.80
C LEU A 3 -14.68 5.38 16.52
N HIS A 4 -13.40 5.58 16.80
CA HIS A 4 -12.71 6.79 16.34
C HIS A 4 -12.25 6.58 14.90
N HIS A 5 -12.73 7.48 14.04
CA HIS A 5 -12.42 7.55 12.61
C HIS A 5 -10.91 7.69 12.39
N LEU A 6 -10.38 6.80 11.54
CA LEU A 6 -9.09 6.96 10.88
C LEU A 6 -9.31 7.97 9.74
N LEU A 7 -8.90 9.23 9.94
CA LEU A 7 -8.78 10.18 8.83
C LEU A 7 -7.51 9.83 8.04
N LEU A 8 -7.69 9.13 6.92
CA LEU A 8 -6.66 9.07 5.87
C LEU A 8 -6.69 10.40 5.13
N GLY A 9 -5.74 11.29 5.45
CA GLY A 9 -5.47 12.47 4.66
C GLY A 9 -4.84 12.05 3.33
N THR A 10 -5.60 12.15 2.24
CA THR A 10 -5.10 12.05 0.87
C THR A 10 -4.23 13.25 0.56
N CYS A 11 -2.93 13.04 0.35
CA CYS A 11 -2.05 13.99 -0.33
C CYS A 11 -1.66 13.40 -1.69
N ALA A 12 -1.91 14.16 -2.74
CA ALA A 12 -1.70 13.79 -4.13
C ALA A 12 -0.22 13.48 -4.41
N LEU A 13 0.06 12.39 -5.13
CA LEU A 13 1.41 12.06 -5.59
C LEU A 13 1.46 11.96 -7.11
N ALA A 14 2.17 12.91 -7.70
CA ALA A 14 2.87 12.70 -8.96
C ALA A 14 4.08 11.79 -8.70
N ALA A 15 4.19 10.73 -9.51
CA ALA A 15 5.36 9.89 -9.75
C ALA A 15 6.21 9.45 -8.53
N GLY A 16 6.01 8.19 -8.12
CA GLY A 16 7.08 7.29 -7.65
C GLY A 16 7.79 7.65 -6.34
N THR A 17 7.12 7.46 -5.20
CA THR A 17 7.70 7.10 -3.87
C THR A 17 6.53 6.95 -2.90
N ILE A 18 6.39 5.81 -2.20
CA ILE A 18 5.38 5.66 -1.13
C ILE A 18 6.10 5.78 0.22
N SER A 19 5.84 6.87 0.95
CA SER A 19 6.26 7.04 2.36
C SER A 19 5.09 6.69 3.28
N VAL A 20 5.21 5.60 4.03
CA VAL A 20 4.23 5.23 5.06
C VAL A 20 4.76 5.66 6.43
N VAL A 21 4.10 6.63 7.06
CA VAL A 21 4.38 7.05 8.44
C VAL A 21 3.46 6.26 9.37
N GLY A 22 4.00 5.23 10.03
CA GLY A 22 3.30 4.47 11.05
C GLY A 22 3.65 4.97 12.46
N VAL A 23 2.64 5.33 13.27
CA VAL A 23 2.81 5.56 14.71
C VAL A 23 2.29 4.33 15.44
N VAL A 24 3.18 3.57 16.08
CA VAL A 24 2.81 2.41 16.90
C VAL A 24 2.57 2.92 18.33
N THR A 25 1.31 2.98 18.77
CA THR A 25 0.99 3.25 20.18
C THR A 25 0.87 1.92 20.94
N ALA A 26 1.71 1.76 21.97
CA ALA A 26 1.63 0.63 22.88
C ALA A 26 0.32 0.71 23.69
N ALA A 27 -0.55 -0.27 23.50
CA ALA A 27 -1.78 -0.42 24.27
C ALA A 27 -1.49 -1.15 25.59
N ASP A 28 -1.38 -0.40 26.69
CA ASP A 28 -1.31 -1.01 28.02
C ASP A 28 -2.71 -1.13 28.61
N ARG A 29 -3.06 -2.37 28.99
CA ARG A 29 -4.25 -2.68 29.79
C ARG A 29 -3.92 -2.28 31.22
N GLN A 30 -4.79 -1.51 31.89
CA GLN A 30 -5.37 -1.95 33.18
C GLN A 30 -6.41 -0.99 33.75
N HIS A 31 -7.30 -1.63 34.48
CA HIS A 31 -8.54 -1.18 35.08
C HIS A 31 -8.29 -1.04 36.59
N ALA A 32 -8.38 0.17 37.16
CA ALA A 32 -8.67 0.37 38.60
C ALA A 32 -8.82 1.86 38.97
N SER A 33 -9.85 2.14 39.76
CA SER A 33 -10.01 3.28 40.68
C SER A 33 -10.84 2.71 41.85
N PRO A 34 -10.69 3.08 43.15
CA PRO A 34 -10.43 4.44 43.65
C PRO A 34 -9.57 4.58 44.95
N ALA A 35 -9.43 5.85 45.43
CA ALA A 35 -9.20 6.34 46.81
C ALA A 35 -7.87 7.11 47.12
N PRO A 36 -7.86 8.08 48.08
CA PRO A 36 -7.19 9.40 47.92
C PRO A 36 -6.00 9.71 48.86
N ALA A 37 -5.31 10.83 48.53
CA ALA A 37 -4.48 11.74 49.35
C ALA A 37 -3.16 11.24 49.98
N LEU A 38 -2.01 11.71 49.47
CA LEU A 38 -0.94 12.41 50.22
C LEU A 38 0.17 12.92 49.28
N ALA A 39 0.74 14.08 49.59
CA ALA A 39 1.71 14.81 48.78
C ALA A 39 3.03 14.06 48.51
N ALA A 40 3.52 14.10 47.26
CA ALA A 40 4.93 13.87 46.95
C ALA A 40 5.30 14.55 45.61
N GLN A 41 6.10 15.61 45.73
CA GLN A 41 7.17 16.04 44.81
C GLN A 41 6.83 16.13 43.31
N ALA A 42 6.75 17.37 42.80
CA ALA A 42 6.87 17.64 41.38
C ALA A 42 8.29 17.30 40.91
N GLU A 43 8.54 16.03 40.61
CA GLU A 43 9.68 15.60 39.83
C GLU A 43 9.39 16.00 38.38
N VAL A 44 10.07 17.04 37.91
CA VAL A 44 10.05 17.41 36.50
C VAL A 44 10.77 16.29 35.75
N ALA A 45 10.01 15.39 35.16
CA ALA A 45 10.55 14.36 34.28
C ALA A 45 11.45 15.05 33.23
N PRO A 46 12.71 14.60 33.02
CA PRO A 46 13.53 15.14 31.95
C PRO A 46 12.77 14.92 30.64
N ALA A 47 12.55 15.99 29.89
CA ALA A 47 11.96 15.91 28.56
C ALA A 47 12.79 14.90 27.75
N LEU A 48 12.20 13.75 27.45
CA LEU A 48 12.78 12.78 26.53
C LEU A 48 13.08 13.52 25.22
N ALA A 49 14.36 13.67 24.90
CA ALA A 49 14.77 14.24 23.64
C ALA A 49 14.08 13.45 22.52
N PRO A 50 13.46 14.11 21.52
CA PRO A 50 12.86 13.40 20.41
C PRO A 50 13.93 12.53 19.76
N GLN A 51 13.74 11.22 19.82
CA GLN A 51 14.61 10.28 19.12
C GLN A 51 14.48 10.58 17.62
N PRO A 52 15.59 10.73 16.89
CA PRO A 52 15.51 10.93 15.44
C PRO A 52 14.83 9.69 14.85
N GLY A 53 13.68 9.91 14.21
CA GLY A 53 12.99 8.85 13.48
C GLY A 53 13.91 8.29 12.40
N GLN A 54 13.97 6.96 12.29
CA GLN A 54 14.67 6.31 11.19
C GLN A 54 13.78 6.32 9.95
N THR A 55 14.32 6.75 8.81
CA THR A 55 13.65 6.67 7.50
C THR A 55 14.08 5.38 6.81
N LEU A 56 13.12 4.56 6.41
CA LEU A 56 13.33 3.38 5.56
C LEU A 56 12.90 3.72 4.13
N THR A 57 13.76 3.42 3.16
CA THR A 57 13.43 3.53 1.74
C THR A 57 13.20 2.13 1.17
N VAL A 58 12.04 1.90 0.57
CA VAL A 58 11.68 0.63 -0.08
C VAL A 58 11.62 0.87 -1.59
N HIS A 59 12.32 0.03 -2.35
CA HIS A 59 12.23 0.01 -3.80
C HIS A 59 11.21 -1.04 -4.24
N VAL A 60 10.22 -0.63 -5.00
CA VAL A 60 9.20 -1.52 -5.59
C VAL A 60 9.33 -1.45 -7.10
N PRO A 61 9.60 -2.57 -7.81
CA PRO A 61 9.70 -2.55 -9.26
C PRO A 61 8.35 -2.22 -9.90
N PRO A 62 8.33 -1.71 -11.15
CA PRO A 62 7.13 -1.68 -11.97
C PRO A 62 6.53 -3.08 -12.09
N THR A 63 5.25 -3.22 -11.78
CA THR A 63 4.55 -4.50 -11.75
C THR A 63 3.22 -4.36 -12.46
N ALA A 64 2.93 -5.32 -13.33
CA ALA A 64 1.66 -5.45 -14.04
C ALA A 64 0.95 -6.74 -13.64
N LEU A 65 -0.29 -6.62 -13.22
CA LEU A 65 -1.19 -7.74 -12.98
C LEU A 65 -2.19 -7.80 -14.14
N VAL A 66 -2.06 -8.83 -14.97
CA VAL A 66 -2.83 -9.01 -16.20
C VAL A 66 -3.87 -10.10 -15.98
N ARG A 67 -5.15 -9.77 -16.12
CA ARG A 67 -6.23 -10.75 -16.06
C ARG A 67 -6.41 -11.40 -17.43
N VAL A 68 -6.47 -12.72 -17.43
CA VAL A 68 -6.70 -13.52 -18.62
C VAL A 68 -8.00 -14.32 -18.52
N ASP A 69 -8.59 -14.65 -19.66
CA ASP A 69 -9.72 -15.58 -19.74
C ASP A 69 -9.27 -17.05 -19.77
N ALA A 70 -10.22 -17.97 -19.94
CA ALA A 70 -9.94 -19.42 -19.98
C ALA A 70 -9.12 -19.85 -21.20
N HIS A 71 -8.99 -18.99 -22.21
CA HIS A 71 -8.20 -19.22 -23.41
C HIS A 71 -6.85 -18.48 -23.38
N GLY A 72 -6.55 -17.78 -22.28
CA GLY A 72 -5.33 -16.98 -22.13
C GLY A 72 -5.39 -15.60 -22.77
N ALA A 73 -6.56 -15.15 -23.24
CA ALA A 73 -6.71 -13.82 -23.81
C ALA A 73 -6.77 -12.77 -22.70
N VAL A 74 -6.10 -11.63 -22.90
CA VAL A 74 -6.10 -10.52 -21.96
C VAL A 74 -7.48 -9.88 -21.91
N THR A 75 -8.04 -9.74 -20.71
CA THR A 75 -9.35 -9.11 -20.48
C THR A 75 -9.23 -7.81 -19.71
N ALA A 76 -8.22 -7.69 -18.84
CA ALA A 76 -7.94 -6.48 -18.09
C ALA A 76 -6.50 -6.44 -17.60
N ALA A 77 -6.00 -5.28 -17.19
CA ALA A 77 -4.75 -5.17 -16.45
C ALA A 77 -4.80 -4.08 -15.38
N ALA A 78 -3.94 -4.21 -14.39
CA ALA A 78 -3.65 -3.20 -13.37
C ALA A 78 -2.14 -3.05 -13.23
N THR A 79 -1.65 -1.84 -13.00
CA THR A 79 -0.23 -1.58 -12.73
C THR A 79 -0.04 -0.86 -11.41
N ASN A 80 1.12 -0.98 -10.79
CA ASN A 80 1.47 -0.18 -9.61
C ASN A 80 2.02 1.22 -9.95
N THR A 81 2.36 1.46 -11.21
CA THR A 81 2.96 2.71 -11.69
C THR A 81 1.94 3.75 -12.09
N GLY A 82 0.70 3.34 -12.37
CA GLY A 82 -0.31 4.22 -12.93
C GLY A 82 -0.23 4.36 -14.46
N ALA A 83 0.68 3.65 -15.11
CA ALA A 83 0.87 3.68 -16.56
C ALA A 83 0.41 2.36 -17.20
N ALA A 84 0.17 2.38 -18.51
CA ALA A 84 -0.07 1.15 -19.26
C ALA A 84 1.13 0.19 -19.13
N PRO A 85 0.92 -1.13 -19.02
CA PRO A 85 2.01 -2.10 -18.93
C PRO A 85 3.06 -1.92 -20.04
N GLN A 86 4.34 -2.00 -19.69
CA GLN A 86 5.46 -1.81 -20.61
C GLN A 86 6.41 -3.01 -20.62
N PRO A 87 7.11 -3.27 -21.74
CA PRO A 87 8.19 -4.26 -21.76
C PRO A 87 9.20 -4.01 -20.62
N GLY A 88 9.47 -5.04 -19.82
CA GLY A 88 10.36 -4.97 -18.65
C GLY A 88 9.65 -4.83 -17.30
N ASP A 89 8.33 -4.62 -17.27
CA ASP A 89 7.54 -4.71 -16.04
C ASP A 89 7.54 -6.15 -15.49
N ASP A 90 7.43 -6.29 -14.17
CA ASP A 90 7.24 -7.58 -13.53
C ASP A 90 5.78 -8.05 -13.71
N VAL A 91 5.56 -9.11 -14.49
CA VAL A 91 4.21 -9.50 -14.93
C VAL A 91 3.67 -10.70 -14.15
N TYR A 92 2.44 -10.58 -13.69
CA TYR A 92 1.67 -11.67 -13.09
C TYR A 92 0.36 -11.85 -13.84
N LEU A 93 0.00 -13.09 -14.14
CA LEU A 93 -1.27 -13.44 -14.77
C LEU A 93 -2.28 -13.83 -13.69
N PHE A 94 -3.43 -13.18 -13.69
CA PHE A 94 -4.59 -13.54 -12.86
C PHE A 94 -5.55 -14.39 -13.68
N HIS A 95 -5.66 -15.67 -13.34
CA HIS A 95 -6.45 -16.65 -14.07
C HIS A 95 -7.90 -16.69 -13.57
N PRO A 96 -8.86 -17.21 -14.37
CA PRO A 96 -10.26 -17.31 -13.98
C PRO A 96 -10.52 -18.19 -12.75
N ASP A 97 -9.64 -19.15 -12.46
CA ASP A 97 -9.69 -20.01 -11.27
C ASP A 97 -9.18 -19.31 -9.99
N GLY A 98 -8.73 -18.06 -10.11
CA GLY A 98 -8.19 -17.25 -9.03
C GLY A 98 -6.71 -17.48 -8.76
N THR A 99 -6.03 -18.33 -9.52
CA THR A 99 -4.58 -18.51 -9.41
C THR A 99 -3.84 -17.31 -9.99
N ILE A 100 -2.65 -17.05 -9.43
CA ILE A 100 -1.75 -16.01 -9.90
C ILE A 100 -0.41 -16.65 -10.25
N THR A 101 0.04 -16.47 -11.48
CA THR A 101 1.31 -17.02 -11.95
C THR A 101 2.22 -15.89 -12.41
N HIS A 102 3.48 -15.93 -11.98
CA HIS A 102 4.52 -15.08 -12.55
C HIS A 102 4.75 -15.45 -14.03
N ALA A 103 4.87 -14.45 -14.90
CA ALA A 103 5.02 -14.63 -16.34
C ALA A 103 6.12 -13.73 -16.88
N SER A 104 7.38 -14.13 -16.63
CA SER A 104 8.57 -13.39 -17.10
C SER A 104 8.63 -13.21 -18.63
N ASP A 105 8.01 -14.12 -19.38
CA ASP A 105 8.11 -14.18 -20.83
C ASP A 105 6.84 -13.65 -21.52
N PHE A 106 5.94 -13.00 -20.78
CA PHE A 106 4.72 -12.46 -21.34
C PHE A 106 5.03 -11.25 -22.25
N ASP A 107 4.68 -11.35 -23.53
CA ASP A 107 4.93 -10.28 -24.50
C ASP A 107 3.90 -9.15 -24.37
N LEU A 108 4.19 -8.20 -23.50
CA LEU A 108 3.39 -6.97 -23.33
C LEU A 108 3.36 -6.09 -24.59
N GLY A 109 4.35 -6.23 -25.50
CA GLY A 109 4.43 -5.47 -26.75
C GLY A 109 3.48 -5.97 -27.83
N ALA A 110 3.05 -7.23 -27.75
CA ALA A 110 2.03 -7.80 -28.64
C ALA A 110 0.60 -7.34 -28.30
N VAL A 111 0.40 -6.70 -27.12
CA VAL A 111 -0.90 -6.28 -26.63
C VAL A 111 -1.07 -4.77 -26.82
N THR A 112 -2.17 -4.37 -27.48
CA THR A 112 -2.56 -2.95 -27.51
C THR A 112 -3.28 -2.61 -26.21
N TRP A 113 -2.65 -1.82 -25.34
CA TRP A 113 -3.26 -1.40 -24.08
C TRP A 113 -4.22 -0.24 -24.28
N ILE A 114 -5.49 -0.45 -23.90
CA ILE A 114 -6.54 0.57 -23.92
C ILE A 114 -7.11 0.65 -22.50
N GLY A 115 -7.08 1.84 -21.90
CA GLY A 115 -7.59 2.06 -20.55
C GLY A 115 -6.92 3.23 -19.86
N ASP A 116 -7.52 3.71 -18.76
CA ASP A 116 -6.91 4.70 -17.88
C ASP A 116 -6.22 4.01 -16.71
N PHE A 117 -4.90 3.93 -16.78
CA PHE A 117 -4.10 3.28 -15.74
C PHE A 117 -3.76 4.22 -14.59
N SER A 118 -4.15 5.50 -14.60
CA SER A 118 -3.69 6.53 -13.65
C SER A 118 -3.90 6.22 -12.16
N HIS A 119 -4.74 5.22 -11.86
CA HIS A 119 -5.01 4.74 -10.51
C HIS A 119 -4.34 3.37 -10.29
N PRO A 120 -3.21 3.34 -9.57
CA PRO A 120 -2.49 2.10 -9.30
C PRO A 120 -3.37 1.02 -8.67
N GLY A 121 -3.20 -0.23 -9.12
CA GLY A 121 -3.93 -1.39 -8.60
C GLY A 121 -5.39 -1.50 -9.03
N VAL A 122 -5.88 -0.59 -9.89
CA VAL A 122 -7.22 -0.70 -10.49
C VAL A 122 -7.14 -1.46 -11.81
N TYR A 123 -8.00 -2.47 -11.96
CA TYR A 123 -8.15 -3.19 -13.22
C TYR A 123 -8.87 -2.34 -14.26
N GLN A 124 -8.27 -2.22 -15.44
CA GLN A 124 -8.86 -1.61 -16.62
C GLN A 124 -9.13 -2.68 -17.67
N GLN A 125 -10.37 -2.76 -18.13
CA GLN A 125 -10.76 -3.68 -19.19
C GLN A 125 -10.17 -3.24 -20.53
N GLN A 126 -9.73 -4.21 -21.31
CA GLN A 126 -9.46 -3.96 -22.73
C GLN A 126 -10.78 -3.84 -23.48
N LYS A 127 -10.90 -2.80 -24.32
CA LYS A 127 -12.07 -2.56 -25.17
C LYS A 127 -11.97 -3.33 -26.47
#